data_AF-A0A2W6CMB7-F1
#
_entry.id   AF-A0A2W6CMB7-F1
#
_cell.length_a   1.000
_cell.length_b   1.000
_cell.length_c   1.000
_cell.angle_alpha   90.00
_cell.angle_beta   90.00
_cell.angle_gamma   90.00
#
_symmetry.space_group_name_H-M   'P 1'
#
loop_
_entity.id
_entity.type
_entity.pdbx_description
1 polymer ?
#
loop_
_entity_poly.entity_id
_entity_poly.type
_entity_poly.pdbx_seq_one_letter_code
_entity_poly.pdbx_strand_id
1 'polypeptide(L)'
;MRRAALPAASLAVVTLTAAAGMGRLFAGLAFLLPVVVAVLVGHGLAFAGRRLGLGTTATFGLCALGVTMAVVWLILPSSTVDGIPWSGTVHAFSSAISHARMDFAQLTAPAPATKGFLLIAMYSVGMAAALADWAAFRTGGTLEALIPSFTIVLFTAALGRSAGRALAIAGYVAGVLVFVVVHEADKAAATTAWFASRTRSGAATLAGGGLVLGATAVVAASLIGPHLPGAGAAPVVSLHHDNRIQPSPRITVNPLVDIRDRLVRQSNVEVLTVGAARPAYWRLTSLDSFDGNVWSSSDAYQSVTGSAL
;
A
#
# COMPACT_ATOMS: atom_id res chain seq x y z
N MET A 1 12.74 15.47 29.30
CA MET A 1 12.99 15.72 27.86
C MET A 1 13.46 14.50 27.04
N ARG A 2 13.94 13.39 27.62
CA ARG A 2 14.25 12.13 26.88
C ARG A 2 13.04 11.19 26.68
N ARG A 3 11.92 11.43 27.37
CA ARG A 3 10.80 10.47 27.53
C ARG A 3 10.04 10.15 26.24
N ALA A 4 9.72 11.15 25.40
CA ALA A 4 8.97 10.93 24.16
C ALA A 4 9.79 10.40 22.96
N ALA A 5 11.11 10.25 23.08
CA ALA A 5 11.96 9.83 21.95
C ALA A 5 11.83 8.33 21.65
N LEU A 6 11.73 7.49 22.69
CA LEU A 6 11.59 6.04 22.54
C LEU A 6 10.25 5.64 21.91
N PRO A 7 9.08 6.13 22.39
CA PRO A 7 7.81 5.86 21.73
C PRO A 7 7.80 6.35 20.28
N ALA A 8 8.36 7.54 20.00
CA ALA A 8 8.42 8.07 18.64
C ALA A 8 9.28 7.20 17.71
N ALA A 9 10.44 6.73 18.19
CA ALA A 9 11.29 5.81 17.44
C ALA A 9 10.59 4.47 17.19
N SER A 10 9.89 3.90 18.19
CA SER A 10 9.14 2.67 18.00
C SER A 10 7.98 2.80 17.00
N LEU A 11 7.31 3.95 16.97
CA LEU A 11 6.27 4.24 15.96
C LEU A 11 6.84 4.37 14.55
N ALA A 12 8.03 4.97 14.42
CA ALA A 12 8.76 4.99 13.15
C ALA A 12 9.12 3.56 12.69
N VAL A 13 9.53 2.67 13.59
CA VAL A 13 9.76 1.24 13.29
C VAL A 13 8.48 0.56 12.80
N VAL A 14 7.32 0.80 13.41
CA VAL A 14 6.04 0.28 12.91
C VAL A 14 5.79 0.72 11.47
N THR A 15 6.02 2.00 11.17
CA THR A 15 5.80 2.53 9.82
C THR A 15 6.84 1.97 8.82
N LEU A 16 8.11 1.80 9.24
CA LEU A 16 9.16 1.16 8.44
C LEU A 16 8.83 -0.29 8.11
N THR A 17 8.30 -1.06 9.06
CA THR A 17 7.90 -2.46 8.79
C THR A 17 6.71 -2.54 7.83
N ALA A 18 5.73 -1.63 7.95
CA ALA A 18 4.65 -1.51 6.97
C ALA A 18 5.19 -1.14 5.57
N ALA A 19 6.11 -0.17 5.49
CA ALA A 19 6.78 0.23 4.26
C ALA A 19 7.61 -0.89 3.63
N ALA A 20 8.35 -1.67 4.44
CA ALA A 20 9.10 -2.84 3.95
C ALA A 20 8.17 -3.89 3.33
N GLY A 21 6.95 -4.04 3.88
CA GLY A 21 5.89 -4.88 3.31
C GLY A 21 5.53 -4.50 1.87
N MET A 22 5.65 -3.22 1.49
CA MET A 22 5.39 -2.75 0.14
C MET A 22 6.34 -3.35 -0.91
N GLY A 23 7.41 -4.03 -0.53
CA GLY A 23 8.22 -4.85 -1.46
C GLY A 23 7.44 -6.00 -2.12
N ARG A 24 6.22 -6.25 -1.67
CA ARG A 24 5.25 -7.14 -2.34
C ARG A 24 4.50 -6.46 -3.48
N LEU A 25 4.49 -5.13 -3.53
CA LEU A 25 3.84 -4.30 -4.56
C LEU A 25 4.79 -3.97 -5.72
N PHE A 26 6.10 -3.88 -5.46
CA PHE A 26 7.08 -3.43 -6.43
C PHE A 26 8.00 -4.54 -6.94
N ALA A 27 8.41 -4.42 -8.20
CA ALA A 27 9.49 -5.19 -8.79
C ALA A 27 10.84 -4.61 -8.34
N GLY A 28 11.58 -5.36 -7.53
CA GLY A 28 12.90 -4.97 -7.04
C GLY A 28 12.89 -4.07 -5.79
N LEU A 29 14.03 -3.44 -5.51
CA LEU A 29 14.27 -2.65 -4.29
C LEU A 29 14.31 -1.14 -4.52
N ALA A 30 14.04 -0.67 -5.74
CA ALA A 30 14.11 0.75 -6.09
C ALA A 30 13.14 1.64 -5.28
N PHE A 31 12.06 1.07 -4.76
CA PHE A 31 11.11 1.77 -3.89
C PHE A 31 11.62 2.00 -2.46
N LEU A 32 12.58 1.19 -2.01
CA LEU A 32 12.92 1.08 -0.59
C LEU A 32 13.51 2.39 -0.06
N LEU A 33 14.54 2.91 -0.73
CA LEU A 33 15.17 4.17 -0.31
C LEU A 33 14.18 5.35 -0.30
N PRO A 34 13.42 5.62 -1.38
CA PRO A 34 12.42 6.69 -1.38
C PRO A 34 11.40 6.60 -0.24
N VAL A 35 10.83 5.41 -0.02
CA VAL A 35 9.81 5.22 1.01
C VAL A 35 10.42 5.33 2.41
N VAL A 36 11.61 4.78 2.66
CA VAL A 36 12.31 4.93 3.95
C VAL A 36 12.59 6.40 4.25
N VAL A 37 13.05 7.17 3.26
CA VAL A 37 13.25 8.62 3.41
C VAL A 37 11.93 9.30 3.77
N ALA A 38 10.81 8.96 3.13
CA ALA A 38 9.50 9.52 3.48
C ALA A 38 9.07 9.19 4.92
N VAL A 39 9.33 7.97 5.41
CA VAL A 39 9.08 7.58 6.81
C VAL A 39 9.89 8.44 7.77
N LEU A 40 11.20 8.57 7.51
CA LEU A 40 12.12 9.32 8.36
C LEU A 40 11.80 10.82 8.37
N VAL A 41 11.49 11.39 7.21
CA VAL A 41 11.09 12.80 7.08
C VAL A 41 9.76 13.04 7.80
N GLY A 42 8.75 12.20 7.60
CA GLY A 42 7.44 12.34 8.24
C GLY A 42 7.53 12.27 9.77
N HIS A 43 8.14 11.22 10.32
CA HIS A 43 8.31 11.08 11.77
C HIS A 43 9.27 12.11 12.36
N GLY A 44 10.36 12.40 11.65
CA GLY A 44 11.37 13.37 12.08
C GLY A 44 10.81 14.79 12.19
N LEU A 45 10.03 15.22 11.19
CA LEU A 45 9.39 16.54 11.21
C LEU A 45 8.23 16.61 12.19
N ALA A 46 7.45 15.55 12.35
CA ALA A 46 6.42 15.49 13.38
C ALA A 46 7.05 15.61 14.78
N PHE A 47 8.14 14.87 15.02
CA PHE A 47 8.92 14.95 16.26
C PHE A 47 9.50 16.34 16.50
N ALA A 48 10.14 16.94 15.49
CA ALA A 48 10.65 18.31 15.57
C ALA A 48 9.53 19.32 15.85
N GLY A 49 8.38 19.20 15.18
CA GLY A 49 7.23 20.07 15.41
C GLY A 49 6.71 19.98 16.85
N ARG A 50 6.65 18.78 17.44
CA ARG A 50 6.32 18.61 18.87
C ARG A 50 7.38 19.22 19.78
N ARG A 51 8.66 19.03 19.45
CA ARG A 51 9.79 19.59 20.22
C ARG A 51 9.78 21.11 20.26
N LEU A 52 9.41 21.73 19.14
CA LEU A 52 9.33 23.17 18.97
C LEU A 52 8.00 23.76 19.49
N GLY A 53 7.08 22.94 20.00
CA GLY A 53 5.78 23.40 20.50
C GLY A 53 4.85 23.93 19.40
N LEU A 54 5.06 23.53 18.14
CA LEU A 54 4.21 23.97 17.03
C LEU A 54 2.77 23.46 17.23
N GLY A 55 1.79 24.22 16.72
CA GLY A 55 0.40 23.76 16.64
C GLY A 55 0.23 22.55 15.71
N THR A 56 -0.92 21.89 15.77
CA THR A 56 -1.26 20.74 14.92
C THR A 56 -1.15 21.10 13.44
N THR A 57 -1.81 22.17 13.01
CA THR A 57 -1.82 22.63 11.61
C THR A 57 -0.42 22.96 11.11
N ALA A 58 0.39 23.66 11.91
CA ALA A 58 1.76 23.99 11.56
C ALA A 58 2.65 22.74 11.43
N THR A 59 2.47 21.74 12.31
CA THR A 59 3.21 20.47 12.24
C THR A 59 2.82 19.66 11.00
N PHE A 60 1.52 19.58 10.69
CA PHE A 60 1.03 18.92 9.46
C PHE A 60 1.55 19.62 8.20
N GLY A 61 1.49 20.95 8.16
CA GLY A 61 2.05 21.75 7.06
C GLY A 61 3.55 21.51 6.88
N LEU A 62 4.31 21.48 7.97
CA LEU A 62 5.74 21.16 7.95
C LEU A 62 6.00 19.74 7.40
N CYS A 63 5.24 18.74 7.85
CA CYS A 63 5.38 17.36 7.36
C CYS A 63 5.01 17.26 5.87
N ALA A 64 3.90 17.87 5.46
CA ALA A 64 3.47 17.89 4.07
C ALA A 64 4.51 18.55 3.17
N LEU A 65 5.05 19.71 3.58
CA LEU A 65 6.11 20.40 2.85
C LEU A 65 7.38 19.55 2.78
N GLY A 66 7.82 18.98 3.91
CA GLY A 66 9.04 18.17 3.95
C GLY A 66 8.94 16.91 3.10
N VAL A 67 7.80 16.20 3.14
CA VAL A 67 7.57 15.03 2.28
C VAL A 67 7.48 15.46 0.81
N THR A 68 6.87 16.61 0.50
CA THR A 68 6.86 17.18 -0.85
C THR A 68 8.29 17.44 -1.34
N MET A 69 9.13 18.07 -0.53
CA MET A 69 10.53 18.33 -0.88
C MET A 69 11.31 17.03 -1.08
N ALA A 70 11.12 16.04 -0.20
CA ALA A 70 11.75 14.73 -0.35
C ALA A 70 11.33 14.05 -1.67
N VAL A 71 10.04 14.07 -2.02
CA VAL A 71 9.55 13.55 -3.30
C VAL A 71 10.20 14.29 -4.47
N VAL A 72 10.23 15.61 -4.44
CA VAL A 72 10.81 16.42 -5.52
C VAL A 72 12.29 16.10 -5.71
N TRP A 73 13.08 16.04 -4.63
CA TRP A 73 14.51 15.77 -4.71
C TRP A 73 14.85 14.34 -5.10
N LEU A 74 14.08 13.33 -4.67
CA LEU A 74 14.38 11.93 -4.97
C LEU A 74 13.79 11.46 -6.30
N ILE A 75 12.60 11.94 -6.67
CA ILE A 75 11.83 11.40 -7.80
C ILE A 75 11.82 12.34 -9.00
N LEU A 76 11.84 13.65 -8.76
CA LEU A 76 11.76 14.69 -9.80
C LEU A 76 12.96 15.68 -9.79
N PRO A 77 14.22 15.25 -9.56
CA PRO A 77 15.33 16.18 -9.35
C PRO A 77 15.57 17.10 -10.54
N SER A 78 15.43 16.58 -11.77
CA SER A 78 15.63 17.33 -13.01
C SER A 78 14.57 18.39 -13.28
N SER A 79 13.50 18.45 -12.48
CA SER A 79 12.42 19.45 -12.62
C SER A 79 12.61 20.68 -11.72
N THR A 80 13.68 20.71 -10.93
CA THR A 80 14.02 21.79 -10.01
C THR A 80 15.06 22.74 -10.60
N VAL A 81 15.05 23.99 -10.15
CA VAL A 81 16.11 24.98 -10.43
C VAL A 81 16.86 25.18 -9.12
N ASP A 82 18.15 24.82 -9.09
CA ASP A 82 18.98 24.85 -7.88
C ASP A 82 18.36 24.13 -6.67
N GLY A 83 17.62 23.04 -6.93
CA GLY A 83 16.92 22.25 -5.91
C GLY A 83 15.60 22.86 -5.42
N ILE A 84 15.21 24.04 -5.89
CA ILE A 84 13.95 24.69 -5.53
C ILE A 84 12.86 24.28 -6.55
N PRO A 85 11.68 23.80 -6.08
CA PRO A 85 10.55 23.54 -6.96
C PRO A 85 10.07 24.82 -7.65
N TRP A 86 9.84 24.73 -8.97
CA TRP A 86 9.26 25.82 -9.76
C TRP A 86 8.10 25.30 -10.63
N SER A 87 7.65 26.09 -11.61
CA SER A 87 6.55 25.73 -12.53
C SER A 87 6.78 24.41 -13.26
N GLY A 88 8.04 24.07 -13.61
CA GLY A 88 8.41 22.80 -14.21
C GLY A 88 8.17 21.60 -13.29
N THR A 89 8.39 21.77 -11.98
CA THR A 89 8.13 20.74 -10.97
C THR A 89 6.64 20.44 -10.85
N VAL A 90 5.79 21.47 -10.90
CA VAL A 90 4.33 21.30 -10.84
C VAL A 90 3.82 20.48 -12.03
N HIS A 91 4.34 20.75 -13.25
CA HIS A 91 4.00 19.97 -14.44
C HIS A 91 4.54 18.53 -14.37
N ALA A 92 5.76 18.35 -13.89
CA ALA A 92 6.35 17.02 -13.73
C ALA A 92 5.57 16.19 -12.69
N PHE A 93 5.11 16.83 -11.62
CA PHE A 93 4.29 16.22 -10.58
C PHE A 93 2.92 15.79 -11.10
N SER A 94 2.20 16.69 -11.79
CA SER A 94 0.88 16.39 -12.35
C SER A 94 0.96 15.32 -13.43
N SER A 95 1.98 15.36 -14.29
CA SER A 95 2.24 14.33 -15.30
C SER A 95 2.53 12.97 -14.64
N ALA A 96 3.33 12.92 -13.57
CA ALA A 96 3.62 11.68 -12.85
C ALA A 96 2.35 11.06 -12.23
N ILE A 97 1.44 11.88 -11.69
CA ILE A 97 0.15 11.39 -11.17
C ILE A 97 -0.74 10.88 -12.30
N SER A 98 -0.84 11.59 -13.41
CA SER A 98 -1.63 11.16 -14.56
C SER A 98 -1.10 9.83 -15.12
N HIS A 99 0.21 9.68 -15.21
CA HIS A 99 0.85 8.42 -15.63
C HIS A 99 0.60 7.30 -14.63
N ALA A 100 0.71 7.54 -13.33
CA ALA A 100 0.38 6.54 -12.30
C ALA A 100 -1.06 6.01 -12.42
N ARG A 101 -2.03 6.88 -12.76
CA ARG A 101 -3.43 6.46 -12.95
C ARG A 101 -3.58 5.51 -14.15
N MET A 102 -2.89 5.81 -15.25
CA MET A 102 -2.87 4.93 -16.43
C MET A 102 -2.15 3.61 -16.13
N ASP A 103 -0.99 3.69 -15.49
CA ASP A 103 -0.19 2.54 -15.06
C ASP A 103 -0.99 1.62 -14.12
N PHE A 104 -1.74 2.18 -13.17
CA PHE A 104 -2.56 1.42 -12.22
C PHE A 104 -3.66 0.61 -12.90
N ALA A 105 -4.20 1.09 -14.03
CA ALA A 105 -5.20 0.36 -14.79
C ALA A 105 -4.62 -0.78 -15.64
N GLN A 106 -3.30 -0.79 -15.87
CA GLN A 106 -2.64 -1.71 -16.80
C GLN A 106 -1.70 -2.71 -16.12
N LEU A 107 -1.14 -2.36 -14.96
CA LEU A 107 -0.09 -3.12 -14.28
C LEU A 107 -0.63 -3.89 -13.08
N THR A 108 -0.25 -5.16 -12.98
CA THR A 108 -0.50 -6.01 -11.81
C THR A 108 0.77 -6.11 -10.98
N ALA A 109 0.62 -6.33 -9.67
CA ALA A 109 1.78 -6.47 -8.79
C ALA A 109 2.53 -7.79 -9.07
N PRO A 110 3.87 -7.80 -8.97
CA PRO A 110 4.74 -6.67 -8.62
C PRO A 110 4.95 -5.70 -9.80
N ALA A 111 4.63 -4.42 -9.57
CA ALA A 111 4.71 -3.38 -10.58
C ALA A 111 6.11 -2.73 -10.62
N PRO A 112 6.57 -2.25 -11.78
CA PRO A 112 7.77 -1.43 -11.86
C PRO A 112 7.64 -0.20 -10.95
N ALA A 113 8.76 0.22 -10.34
CA ALA A 113 8.82 1.40 -9.48
C ALA A 113 8.83 2.70 -10.31
N THR A 114 7.72 2.98 -11.01
CA THR A 114 7.58 4.20 -11.81
C THR A 114 7.56 5.44 -10.92
N LYS A 115 7.94 6.59 -11.47
CA LYS A 115 7.97 7.86 -10.73
C LYS A 115 6.63 8.17 -10.05
N GLY A 116 5.53 7.92 -10.76
CA GLY A 116 4.18 8.14 -10.25
C GLY A 116 3.82 7.24 -9.06
N PHE A 117 4.14 5.94 -9.12
CA PHE A 117 3.92 5.05 -7.98
C PHE A 117 4.82 5.38 -6.79
N LEU A 118 6.09 5.73 -7.01
CA LEU A 118 6.99 6.14 -5.93
C LEU A 118 6.53 7.44 -5.26
N LEU A 119 6.07 8.41 -6.04
CA LEU A 119 5.49 9.66 -5.55
C LEU A 119 4.29 9.37 -4.64
N ILE A 120 3.32 8.56 -5.11
CA ILE A 120 2.13 8.21 -4.32
C ILE A 120 2.54 7.45 -3.05
N ALA A 121 3.43 6.45 -3.17
CA ALA A 121 3.95 5.69 -2.05
C ALA A 121 4.59 6.58 -0.98
N MET A 122 5.50 7.47 -1.39
CA MET A 122 6.16 8.42 -0.49
C MET A 122 5.18 9.35 0.20
N TYR A 123 4.20 9.91 -0.54
CA TYR A 123 3.17 10.76 0.06
C TYR A 123 2.31 9.99 1.05
N SER A 124 1.79 8.83 0.67
CA SER A 124 0.94 8.01 1.53
C SER A 124 1.66 7.64 2.83
N VAL A 125 2.91 7.19 2.73
CA VAL A 125 3.69 6.75 3.89
C VAL A 125 4.14 7.94 4.76
N GLY A 126 4.62 9.03 4.14
CA GLY A 126 5.02 10.23 4.86
C GLY A 126 3.85 10.92 5.57
N MET A 127 2.66 10.95 4.95
CA MET A 127 1.46 11.48 5.60
C MET A 127 0.92 10.55 6.68
N ALA A 128 0.96 9.23 6.43
CA ALA A 128 0.61 8.24 7.45
C ALA A 128 1.49 8.38 8.71
N ALA A 129 2.78 8.67 8.56
CA ALA A 129 3.68 8.95 9.67
C ALA A 129 3.23 10.16 10.51
N ALA A 130 2.89 11.27 9.85
CA ALA A 130 2.41 12.47 10.55
C ALA A 130 1.05 12.26 11.25
N LEU A 131 0.13 11.53 10.61
CA LEU A 131 -1.17 11.16 11.21
C LEU A 131 -1.00 10.24 12.42
N ALA A 132 -0.13 9.24 12.29
CA ALA A 132 0.17 8.29 13.36
C ALA A 132 0.78 9.02 14.58
N ASP A 133 1.69 9.95 14.32
CA ASP A 133 2.32 10.76 15.36
C ASP A 133 1.34 11.71 16.06
N TRP A 134 0.46 12.35 15.28
CA TRP A 134 -0.63 13.16 15.81
C TRP A 134 -1.53 12.34 16.75
N ALA A 135 -1.95 11.16 16.33
CA ALA A 135 -2.78 10.28 17.14
C ALA A 135 -2.03 9.79 18.40
N ALA A 136 -0.78 9.37 18.26
CA ALA A 136 0.00 8.87 19.40
C ALA A 136 0.21 9.95 20.48
N PHE A 137 0.60 11.17 20.09
CA PHE A 137 1.14 12.14 21.04
C PHE A 137 0.25 13.35 21.31
N ARG A 138 -0.64 13.73 20.38
CA ARG A 138 -1.55 14.85 20.61
C ARG A 138 -2.91 14.40 21.13
N THR A 139 -3.44 13.28 20.64
CA THR A 139 -4.69 12.71 21.20
C THR A 139 -4.43 11.66 22.27
N GLY A 140 -3.22 11.10 22.34
CA GLY A 140 -2.84 10.06 23.32
C GLY A 140 -3.37 8.67 22.96
N GLY A 141 -3.86 8.50 21.73
CA GLY A 141 -4.48 7.29 21.21
C GLY A 141 -3.44 6.28 20.73
N THR A 142 -3.35 5.15 21.44
CA THR A 142 -2.33 4.13 21.17
C THR A 142 -2.73 3.22 20.01
N LEU A 143 -4.01 2.85 19.92
CA LEU A 143 -4.51 2.05 18.79
C LEU A 143 -4.78 2.93 17.57
N GLU A 144 -5.23 4.16 17.79
CA GLU A 144 -5.49 5.16 16.74
C GLU A 144 -4.21 5.50 15.97
N ALA A 145 -3.06 5.53 16.65
CA ALA A 145 -1.75 5.72 16.04
C ALA A 145 -1.38 4.62 15.03
N LEU A 146 -1.96 3.42 15.16
CA LEU A 146 -1.67 2.29 14.28
C LEU A 146 -2.48 2.35 12.99
N ILE A 147 -3.65 3.01 12.98
CA ILE A 147 -4.59 3.06 11.85
C ILE A 147 -3.88 3.41 10.53
N PRO A 148 -3.05 4.48 10.43
CA PRO A 148 -2.44 4.83 9.15
C PRO A 148 -1.49 3.75 8.62
N SER A 149 -0.65 3.19 9.49
CA SER A 149 0.28 2.10 9.12
C SER A 149 -0.46 0.80 8.79
N PHE A 150 -1.56 0.52 9.49
CA PHE A 150 -2.39 -0.65 9.25
C PHE A 150 -3.08 -0.56 7.88
N THR A 151 -3.56 0.62 7.50
CA THR A 151 -4.10 0.87 6.15
C THR A 151 -3.08 0.55 5.06
N ILE A 152 -1.79 0.89 5.25
CA ILE A 152 -0.72 0.54 4.30
C ILE A 152 -0.53 -0.98 4.24
N VAL A 153 -0.58 -1.67 5.38
CA VAL A 153 -0.49 -3.14 5.43
C VAL A 153 -1.69 -3.79 4.74
N LEU A 154 -2.91 -3.30 4.96
CA LEU A 154 -4.12 -3.78 4.30
C LEU A 154 -4.05 -3.59 2.79
N PHE A 155 -3.65 -2.40 2.33
CA PHE A 155 -3.45 -2.12 0.92
C PHE A 155 -2.41 -3.05 0.29
N THR A 156 -1.29 -3.25 0.99
CA THR A 156 -0.24 -4.19 0.59
C THR A 156 -0.70 -5.64 0.61
N ALA A 157 -1.56 -6.02 1.56
CA ALA A 157 -2.14 -7.36 1.65
C ALA A 157 -3.13 -7.61 0.51
N ALA A 158 -3.91 -6.60 0.14
CA ALA A 158 -4.88 -6.66 -0.95
C ALA A 158 -4.20 -6.79 -2.31
N LEU A 159 -3.16 -5.99 -2.60
CA LEU A 159 -2.59 -5.91 -3.94
C LEU A 159 -1.25 -6.65 -4.10
N GLY A 160 -0.55 -6.96 -3.02
CA GLY A 160 0.80 -7.51 -3.07
C GLY A 160 0.85 -9.01 -3.33
N ARG A 161 1.90 -9.47 -4.02
CA ARG A 161 2.17 -10.91 -4.25
C ARG A 161 2.20 -11.73 -2.94
N SER A 162 1.96 -13.03 -3.00
CA SER A 162 1.92 -13.92 -1.81
C SER A 162 3.28 -14.12 -1.13
N ALA A 163 4.37 -14.08 -1.89
CA ALA A 163 5.72 -14.29 -1.38
C ALA A 163 6.13 -13.23 -0.35
N GLY A 164 6.71 -13.68 0.77
CA GLY A 164 7.13 -12.81 1.88
C GLY A 164 5.99 -12.25 2.74
N ARG A 165 4.73 -12.63 2.48
CA ARG A 165 3.55 -12.14 3.24
C ARG A 165 3.65 -12.44 4.74
N ALA A 166 4.01 -13.68 5.10
CA ALA A 166 4.13 -14.08 6.49
C ALA A 166 5.19 -13.28 7.25
N LEU A 167 6.37 -13.09 6.63
CA LEU A 167 7.46 -12.30 7.22
C LEU A 167 7.08 -10.82 7.38
N ALA A 168 6.39 -10.24 6.40
CA ALA A 168 5.90 -8.86 6.47
C ALA A 168 4.88 -8.67 7.61
N ILE A 169 3.92 -9.60 7.74
CA ILE A 169 2.93 -9.58 8.84
C ILE A 169 3.64 -9.74 10.19
N ALA A 170 4.54 -10.72 10.31
CA ALA A 170 5.30 -10.97 11.53
C ALA A 170 6.10 -9.73 11.97
N GLY A 171 6.84 -9.12 11.05
CA GLY A 171 7.60 -7.90 11.31
C GLY A 171 6.72 -6.73 11.72
N TYR A 172 5.58 -6.54 11.05
CA TYR A 172 4.62 -5.50 11.41
C TYR A 172 4.03 -5.71 12.81
N VAL A 173 3.55 -6.91 13.12
CA VAL A 173 2.99 -7.24 14.44
C VAL A 173 4.05 -7.09 15.54
N ALA A 174 5.29 -7.51 15.29
CA ALA A 174 6.39 -7.30 16.23
C ALA A 174 6.62 -5.80 16.49
N GLY A 175 6.66 -4.97 15.44
CA GLY A 175 6.75 -3.52 15.57
C GLY A 175 5.60 -2.93 16.38
N VAL A 176 4.36 -3.35 16.11
CA VAL A 176 3.16 -2.91 16.83
C VAL A 176 3.27 -3.22 18.32
N LEU A 177 3.65 -4.44 18.69
CA LEU A 177 3.79 -4.82 20.10
C LEU A 177 4.86 -3.99 20.81
N VAL A 178 6.01 -3.78 20.16
CA VAL A 178 7.07 -2.91 20.72
C VAL A 178 6.53 -1.50 20.94
N PHE A 179 5.84 -0.91 19.96
CA PHE A 179 5.24 0.42 20.11
C PHE A 179 4.23 0.48 21.23
N VAL A 180 3.27 -0.46 21.29
CA VAL A 180 2.23 -0.49 22.35
C VAL A 180 2.87 -0.57 23.73
N VAL A 181 3.82 -1.49 23.94
CA VAL A 181 4.50 -1.62 25.24
C VAL A 181 5.28 -0.36 25.60
N VAL A 182 6.07 0.19 24.67
CA VAL A 182 6.88 1.39 24.92
C VAL A 182 6.02 2.62 25.18
N HIS A 183 4.94 2.78 24.42
CA HIS A 183 4.04 3.92 24.51
C HIS A 183 3.17 3.87 25.79
N GLU A 184 2.61 2.70 26.13
CA GLU A 184 1.85 2.54 27.38
C GLU A 184 2.76 2.64 28.61
N ALA A 185 4.00 2.13 28.55
CA ALA A 185 4.97 2.31 29.62
C ALA A 185 5.32 3.80 29.85
N ASP A 186 5.44 4.61 28.79
CA ASP A 186 5.67 6.05 28.89
C ASP A 186 4.47 6.78 29.50
N LYS A 187 3.24 6.44 29.06
CA LYS A 187 1.99 6.96 29.62
C LYS A 187 1.85 6.63 31.11
N ALA A 188 2.06 5.37 31.48
CA ALA A 188 2.04 4.94 32.87
C ALA A 188 3.12 5.64 33.71
N ALA A 189 4.33 5.84 33.16
CA ALA A 189 5.40 6.56 33.86
C ALA A 189 5.10 8.05 34.05
N ALA A 190 4.27 8.66 33.20
CA ALA A 190 3.84 10.04 33.33
C ALA A 190 2.78 10.20 34.44
N THR A 191 1.83 9.27 34.55
CA THR A 191 0.78 9.30 35.58
C THR A 191 1.31 8.87 36.95
N THR A 192 2.18 7.86 37.02
CA THR A 192 2.71 7.32 38.29
C THR A 192 3.78 8.21 38.91
N ALA A 193 4.45 9.05 38.12
CA ALA A 193 5.40 10.05 38.63
C ALA A 193 4.72 11.10 39.54
N TRP A 194 3.39 11.23 39.46
CA TRP A 194 2.59 12.02 40.37
C TRP A 194 2.39 11.32 41.73
N PHE A 195 2.35 9.98 41.78
CA PHE A 195 1.86 9.23 42.95
C PHE A 195 2.89 8.40 43.73
N ALA A 196 4.05 7.99 43.20
CA ALA A 196 4.96 7.17 44.00
C ALA A 196 6.42 7.17 43.53
N SER A 197 7.30 7.73 44.36
CA SER A 197 8.75 7.59 44.30
C SER A 197 9.28 6.19 44.68
N ARG A 198 8.43 5.14 44.78
CA ARG A 198 8.83 3.84 45.37
C ARG A 198 8.41 2.56 44.64
N THR A 199 7.62 2.60 43.56
CA THR A 199 7.14 1.39 42.84
C THR A 199 7.74 1.17 41.45
N ARG A 200 8.75 1.98 41.08
CA ARG A 200 9.36 2.05 39.74
C ARG A 200 9.90 0.71 39.20
N SER A 201 10.22 -0.23 40.08
CA SER A 201 10.76 -1.55 39.72
C SER A 201 9.69 -2.56 39.29
N GLY A 202 8.46 -2.45 39.77
CA GLY A 202 7.39 -3.43 39.49
C GLY A 202 6.70 -3.22 38.13
N ALA A 203 6.45 -1.97 37.77
CA ALA A 203 5.83 -1.64 36.48
C ALA A 203 6.77 -1.91 35.29
N ALA A 204 8.08 -1.64 35.46
CA ALA A 204 9.08 -1.90 34.43
C ALA A 204 9.32 -3.41 34.21
N THR A 205 9.24 -4.22 35.26
CA THR A 205 9.37 -5.68 35.16
C THR A 205 8.11 -6.33 34.56
N LEU A 206 6.91 -5.82 34.88
CA LEU A 206 5.67 -6.25 34.24
C LEU A 206 5.60 -5.85 32.75
N ALA A 207 6.05 -4.64 32.40
CA ALA A 207 6.16 -4.21 31.00
C ALA A 207 7.20 -5.03 30.22
N GLY A 208 8.34 -5.34 30.85
CA GLY A 208 9.36 -6.24 30.28
C GLY A 208 8.84 -7.67 30.09
N GLY A 209 8.10 -8.21 31.05
CA GLY A 209 7.44 -9.52 30.95
C GLY A 209 6.39 -9.57 29.83
N GLY A 210 5.58 -8.52 29.68
CA GLY A 210 4.61 -8.39 28.60
C GLY A 210 5.26 -8.30 27.22
N LEU A 211 6.40 -7.61 27.10
CA LEU A 211 7.18 -7.56 25.86
C LEU A 211 7.71 -8.94 25.46
N VAL A 212 8.28 -9.69 26.42
CA VAL A 212 8.82 -11.03 26.17
C VAL A 212 7.71 -12.00 25.79
N LEU A 213 6.61 -12.01 26.54
CA LEU A 213 5.45 -12.86 26.23
C LEU A 213 4.84 -12.48 24.87
N GLY A 214 4.68 -11.20 24.57
CA GLY A 214 4.20 -10.73 23.27
C GLY A 214 5.14 -11.12 22.12
N ALA A 215 6.44 -10.92 22.28
CA ALA A 215 7.44 -11.30 21.28
C ALA A 215 7.46 -12.82 21.05
N THR A 216 7.42 -13.63 22.11
CA THR A 216 7.35 -15.10 21.99
C THR A 216 6.06 -15.55 21.33
N ALA A 217 4.92 -14.95 21.65
CA ALA A 217 3.65 -15.25 21.00
C ALA A 217 3.67 -14.92 19.50
N VAL A 218 4.31 -13.81 19.08
CA VAL A 218 4.46 -13.45 17.67
C VAL A 218 5.41 -14.39 16.93
N VAL A 219 6.55 -14.74 17.54
CA VAL A 219 7.48 -15.71 16.98
C VAL A 219 6.80 -17.08 16.83
N ALA A 220 6.11 -17.54 17.86
CA ALA A 220 5.34 -18.78 17.84
C ALA A 220 4.23 -18.73 16.78
N ALA A 221 3.44 -17.66 16.70
CA ALA A 221 2.40 -17.50 15.69
C ALA A 221 2.96 -17.45 14.26
N SER A 222 4.14 -16.86 14.07
CA SER A 222 4.79 -16.77 12.75
C SER A 222 5.39 -18.09 12.29
N LEU A 223 5.89 -18.90 13.23
CA LEU A 223 6.41 -20.24 12.96
C LEU A 223 5.29 -21.27 12.80
N ILE A 224 4.28 -21.25 13.68
CA ILE A 224 3.21 -22.24 13.72
C ILE A 224 2.12 -21.91 12.69
N GLY A 225 1.79 -20.64 12.49
CA GLY A 225 0.69 -20.18 11.64
C GLY A 225 0.69 -20.77 10.23
N PRO A 226 1.83 -20.79 9.50
CA PRO A 226 1.91 -21.40 8.17
C PRO A 226 1.71 -22.92 8.16
N HIS A 227 1.90 -23.59 9.29
CA HIS A 227 1.78 -25.04 9.46
C HIS A 227 0.43 -25.48 10.04
N LEU A 228 -0.45 -24.54 10.39
CA LEU A 228 -1.80 -24.88 10.85
C LEU A 228 -2.63 -25.47 9.70
N PRO A 229 -3.38 -26.57 9.95
CA PRO A 229 -4.31 -27.11 8.96
C PRO A 229 -5.32 -26.03 8.57
N GLY A 230 -5.44 -25.76 7.27
CA GLY A 230 -6.27 -24.69 6.73
C GLY A 230 -5.57 -23.36 6.46
N ALA A 231 -4.30 -23.16 6.87
CA ALA A 231 -3.55 -21.93 6.59
C ALA A 231 -3.32 -21.65 5.08
N GLY A 232 -3.34 -22.72 4.28
CA GLY A 232 -3.32 -22.65 2.81
C GLY A 232 -4.67 -22.88 2.15
N ALA A 233 -5.77 -23.00 2.92
CA ALA A 233 -7.08 -23.25 2.36
C ALA A 233 -7.58 -22.05 1.53
N ALA A 234 -8.44 -22.35 0.55
CA ALA A 234 -9.07 -21.33 -0.26
C ALA A 234 -9.86 -20.35 0.64
N PRO A 235 -9.77 -19.03 0.39
CA PRO A 235 -10.52 -18.05 1.18
C PRO A 235 -12.03 -18.28 1.00
N VAL A 236 -12.80 -18.17 2.09
CA VAL A 236 -14.27 -18.28 2.08
C VAL A 236 -14.90 -17.15 1.25
N VAL A 237 -14.26 -15.99 1.24
CA VAL A 237 -14.62 -14.83 0.41
C VAL A 237 -13.38 -14.37 -0.34
N SER A 238 -13.36 -14.61 -1.65
CA SER A 238 -12.32 -14.15 -2.56
C SER A 238 -12.61 -12.72 -3.01
N LEU A 239 -12.00 -11.75 -2.35
CA LEU A 239 -12.01 -10.33 -2.77
C LEU A 239 -11.14 -10.06 -4.02
N HIS A 240 -10.39 -11.08 -4.46
CA HIS A 240 -9.67 -11.11 -5.73
C HIS A 240 -10.29 -12.21 -6.60
N HIS A 241 -10.69 -11.88 -7.82
CA HIS A 241 -10.93 -12.87 -8.86
C HIS A 241 -9.57 -13.45 -9.29
N ASP A 242 -9.10 -14.46 -8.57
CA ASP A 242 -7.88 -15.21 -8.89
C ASP A 242 -8.17 -16.11 -10.11
N ASN A 243 -8.00 -15.58 -11.33
CA ASN A 243 -7.95 -16.41 -12.54
C ASN A 243 -6.61 -17.16 -12.59
N ARG A 244 -6.43 -18.15 -11.72
CA ARG A 244 -5.31 -19.09 -11.82
C ARG A 244 -5.65 -20.14 -12.87
N ILE A 245 -5.15 -19.93 -14.09
CA ILE A 245 -4.53 -20.91 -15.00
C ILE A 245 -4.00 -20.14 -16.25
N GLN A 246 -2.68 -20.19 -16.46
CA GLN A 246 -1.96 -19.99 -17.75
C GLN A 246 -1.87 -18.58 -18.40
N PRO A 247 -0.90 -18.37 -19.33
CA PRO A 247 -0.22 -17.09 -19.53
C PRO A 247 -1.19 -16.03 -20.05
N SER A 248 -1.19 -14.87 -19.38
CA SER A 248 -1.80 -13.60 -19.78
C SER A 248 -2.79 -13.68 -20.96
N PRO A 249 -4.09 -13.86 -20.70
CA PRO A 249 -5.06 -13.30 -21.61
C PRO A 249 -4.82 -11.79 -21.57
N ARG A 250 -4.41 -11.22 -22.69
CA ARG A 250 -4.53 -9.78 -22.94
C ARG A 250 -5.88 -9.34 -22.37
N ILE A 251 -5.87 -8.45 -21.38
CA ILE A 251 -7.04 -7.65 -21.06
C ILE A 251 -7.25 -6.76 -22.27
N THR A 252 -7.90 -7.34 -23.28
CA THR A 252 -8.47 -6.62 -24.39
C THR A 252 -9.68 -5.97 -23.78
N VAL A 253 -9.58 -4.67 -23.47
CA VAL A 253 -10.74 -3.84 -23.18
C VAL A 253 -11.72 -4.09 -24.33
N ASN A 254 -12.78 -4.85 -24.05
CA ASN A 254 -13.73 -5.27 -25.05
C ASN A 254 -14.44 -4.00 -25.56
N PRO A 255 -14.37 -3.66 -26.87
CA PRO A 255 -14.89 -2.41 -27.41
C PRO A 255 -16.43 -2.27 -27.36
N LEU A 256 -17.13 -3.23 -26.74
CA LEU A 256 -18.57 -3.21 -26.52
C LEU A 256 -19.05 -2.20 -25.46
N VAL A 257 -18.15 -1.51 -24.75
CA VAL A 257 -18.55 -0.44 -23.82
C VAL A 257 -18.83 0.89 -24.54
N ASP A 258 -18.44 1.02 -25.82
CA ASP A 258 -18.64 2.25 -26.61
C ASP A 258 -19.59 2.07 -27.82
N ILE A 259 -20.66 1.28 -27.62
CA ILE A 259 -21.70 1.06 -28.64
C ILE A 259 -22.45 2.36 -28.98
N ARG A 260 -22.61 3.30 -28.03
CA ARG A 260 -23.30 4.57 -28.31
C ARG A 260 -22.54 5.43 -29.31
N ASP A 261 -21.21 5.55 -29.19
CA ASP A 261 -20.43 6.39 -30.11
C ASP A 261 -20.28 5.73 -31.50
N ARG A 262 -20.26 4.39 -31.56
CA ARG A 262 -20.17 3.62 -32.83
C ARG A 262 -21.50 3.40 -33.56
N LEU A 263 -22.64 3.45 -32.87
CA LEU A 263 -23.95 3.48 -33.53
C LEU A 263 -24.20 4.81 -34.25
N VAL A 264 -23.58 5.90 -33.77
CA VAL A 264 -23.66 7.24 -34.39
C VAL A 264 -22.65 7.40 -35.53
N ARG A 265 -21.44 6.83 -35.39
CA ARG A 265 -20.40 6.80 -36.43
C ARG A 265 -20.21 5.39 -36.97
N GLN A 266 -21.08 4.99 -37.90
CA GLN A 266 -20.94 3.74 -38.64
C GLN A 266 -19.81 3.87 -39.66
N SER A 267 -18.77 3.03 -39.55
CA SER A 267 -17.73 2.90 -40.57
C SER A 267 -18.03 1.69 -41.47
N ASN A 268 -18.20 1.91 -42.77
CA ASN A 268 -18.39 0.83 -43.75
C ASN A 268 -17.05 0.18 -44.10
N VAL A 269 -16.55 -0.66 -43.20
CA VAL A 269 -15.37 -1.50 -43.43
C VAL A 269 -15.85 -2.94 -43.58
N GLU A 270 -15.50 -3.57 -44.69
CA GLU A 270 -15.79 -4.98 -44.92
C GLU A 270 -15.03 -5.84 -43.89
N VAL A 271 -15.76 -6.58 -43.06
CA VAL A 271 -15.18 -7.41 -41.98
C VAL A 271 -14.99 -8.85 -42.44
N LEU A 272 -15.91 -9.38 -43.25
CA LEU A 272 -15.84 -10.71 -43.85
C LEU A 272 -16.74 -10.81 -45.08
N THR A 273 -16.29 -11.54 -46.10
CA THR A 273 -17.09 -11.94 -47.27
C THR A 273 -17.20 -13.45 -47.25
N VAL A 274 -18.42 -14.00 -47.25
CA VAL A 274 -18.63 -15.46 -47.19
C VAL A 274 -19.72 -15.89 -48.15
N GLY A 275 -19.48 -17.02 -48.84
CA GLY A 275 -20.49 -17.74 -49.60
C GLY A 275 -21.01 -18.92 -48.78
N ALA A 276 -22.33 -19.09 -48.70
CA ALA A 276 -22.95 -20.21 -48.01
C ALA A 276 -23.99 -20.89 -48.90
N ALA A 277 -23.90 -22.21 -49.06
CA ALA A 277 -24.84 -22.98 -49.87
C ALA A 277 -26.23 -23.17 -49.19
N ARG A 278 -26.34 -22.84 -47.91
CA ARG A 278 -27.55 -22.90 -47.07
C ARG A 278 -27.55 -21.74 -46.07
N PRO A 279 -28.69 -21.33 -45.49
CA PRO A 279 -28.73 -20.28 -44.46
C PRO A 279 -27.81 -20.63 -43.28
N ALA A 280 -26.87 -19.73 -42.97
CA ALA A 280 -25.86 -19.92 -41.93
C ALA A 280 -25.78 -18.69 -41.02
N TYR A 281 -25.72 -18.94 -39.71
CA TYR A 281 -25.48 -17.90 -38.70
C TYR A 281 -24.02 -17.92 -38.28
N TRP A 282 -23.29 -16.85 -38.58
CA TRP A 282 -21.86 -16.72 -38.29
C TRP A 282 -21.65 -16.11 -36.91
N ARG A 283 -21.68 -16.97 -35.88
CA ARG A 283 -21.45 -16.57 -34.48
C ARG A 283 -19.98 -16.19 -34.28
N LEU A 284 -19.73 -14.94 -33.88
CA LEU A 284 -18.38 -14.44 -33.58
C LEU A 284 -17.92 -14.80 -32.16
N THR A 285 -18.76 -14.52 -31.16
CA THR A 285 -18.45 -14.80 -29.75
C THR A 285 -19.73 -15.04 -28.95
N SER A 286 -19.58 -15.68 -27.79
CA SER A 286 -20.63 -15.85 -26.79
C SER A 286 -20.25 -15.08 -25.54
N LEU A 287 -21.14 -14.21 -25.09
CA LEU A 287 -20.98 -13.50 -23.82
C LEU A 287 -21.92 -14.17 -22.82
N ASP A 288 -21.35 -14.68 -21.73
CA ASP A 288 -22.02 -15.55 -20.76
C ASP A 288 -21.94 -15.01 -19.32
N SER A 289 -21.17 -13.95 -19.08
CA SER A 289 -21.04 -13.29 -17.79
C SER A 289 -21.47 -11.83 -17.83
N PHE A 290 -22.24 -11.36 -16.84
CA PHE A 290 -22.69 -9.97 -16.71
C PHE A 290 -22.35 -9.41 -15.32
N ASP A 291 -21.61 -8.30 -15.27
CA ASP A 291 -21.13 -7.69 -14.02
C ASP A 291 -21.97 -6.49 -13.53
N GLY A 292 -23.14 -6.27 -14.14
CA GLY A 292 -24.02 -5.13 -13.87
C GLY A 292 -23.85 -3.97 -14.85
N ASN A 293 -22.72 -3.89 -15.57
CA ASN A 293 -22.47 -2.87 -16.59
C ASN A 293 -21.98 -3.47 -17.93
N VAL A 294 -21.31 -4.62 -17.92
CA VAL A 294 -20.61 -5.20 -19.08
C VAL A 294 -20.91 -6.69 -19.20
N TRP A 295 -21.12 -7.14 -20.44
CA TRP A 295 -21.18 -8.55 -20.82
C TRP A 295 -19.79 -9.02 -21.27
N SER A 296 -19.29 -10.12 -20.69
CA SER A 296 -18.00 -10.74 -21.01
C SER A 296 -18.15 -12.22 -21.34
N SER A 297 -17.12 -12.79 -21.99
CA SER A 297 -17.02 -14.22 -22.32
C SER A 297 -16.07 -14.90 -21.35
N SER A 298 -16.44 -16.05 -20.78
CA SER A 298 -15.62 -16.82 -19.86
C SER A 298 -14.84 -17.98 -20.53
N ASP A 299 -15.06 -18.22 -21.82
CA ASP A 299 -14.51 -19.39 -22.52
C ASP A 299 -13.04 -19.24 -22.95
N ALA A 300 -12.27 -20.29 -22.69
CA ALA A 300 -10.92 -20.46 -23.21
C ALA A 300 -10.97 -20.94 -24.67
N TYR A 301 -10.47 -20.12 -25.58
CA TYR A 301 -10.33 -20.51 -26.98
C TYR A 301 -9.28 -21.62 -27.12
N GLN A 302 -9.70 -22.80 -27.61
CA GLN A 302 -8.76 -23.79 -28.14
C GLN A 302 -8.50 -23.47 -29.61
N SER A 303 -7.22 -23.41 -30.00
CA SER A 303 -6.84 -23.25 -31.40
C SER A 303 -7.23 -24.50 -32.18
N VAL A 304 -8.25 -24.38 -33.03
CA VAL A 304 -8.58 -25.41 -34.01
C VAL A 304 -7.87 -25.05 -35.31
N THR A 305 -6.88 -25.85 -35.70
CA THR A 305 -6.29 -25.75 -37.04
C THR A 305 -7.26 -26.40 -38.02
N GLY A 306 -7.99 -25.60 -38.79
CA GLY A 306 -8.84 -26.11 -39.85
C GLY A 306 -7.99 -26.70 -40.97
N SER A 307 -8.02 -28.03 -41.14
CA SER A 307 -7.57 -28.66 -42.37
C SER A 307 -8.60 -28.37 -43.47
N ALA A 308 -8.16 -27.70 -44.53
CA ALA A 308 -8.96 -27.51 -45.73
C ALA A 308 -9.33 -28.88 -46.33
N LEU A 309 -10.62 -29.11 -46.53
CA LEU A 309 -11.17 -30.02 -47.53
C LEU A 309 -11.99 -29.18 -48.51
#